data_AF-A0A226MWC6-F1
#
_entry.id   AF-A0A226MWC6-F1
#
_cell.length_a   1.000
_cell.length_b   1.000
_cell.length_c   1.000
_cell.angle_alpha   90.00
_cell.angle_beta   90.00
_cell.angle_gamma   90.00
#
_symmetry.space_group_name_H-M   'P 1'
#
loop_
_entity.id
_entity.type
_entity.pdbx_description
1 polymer ?
#
loop_
_entity_poly.entity_id
_entity_poly.type
_entity_poly.pdbx_seq_one_letter_code
_entity_poly.pdbx_strand_id
1 'polypeptide(L)'
;METVSLEHQIQSVQRHIAFLKKEQMELLHGLHLEILRLQKHCSELTHDLEMKELQARQQDALDRELEEKCRAMEAQLQEKEKDNLELRKELRHKETLVAALRCSLRSKERHFLEELKRRSHRVTILDTELQKQTEAAAYLSLQLHATAQRLPEPRGGARVPPEQPRSGGRPPRRAHRAHPRRPPALGARPGDPAREEHDAMPDPALFLYAARPQRPTPPEPHAEPPRARRPQDAAARARPAKGEHGKRPGPGPRGARARE
;
A
#
# COMPACT_ATOMS: atom_id res chain seq x y z
N MET A 1 -10.35 -122.59 -31.22
CA MET A 1 -10.23 -121.42 -32.11
C MET A 1 -10.89 -120.17 -31.50
N GLU A 2 -12.03 -120.30 -30.80
CA GLU A 2 -12.78 -119.15 -30.24
C GLU A 2 -12.14 -118.49 -29.01
N THR A 3 -11.45 -119.26 -28.16
CA THR A 3 -10.78 -118.75 -26.94
C THR A 3 -9.67 -117.75 -27.25
N VAL A 4 -8.91 -117.98 -28.33
CA VAL A 4 -7.80 -117.12 -28.79
C VAL A 4 -8.30 -115.76 -29.30
N SER A 5 -9.54 -115.70 -29.80
CA SER A 5 -10.19 -114.47 -30.25
C SER A 5 -10.65 -113.60 -29.07
N LEU A 6 -11.20 -114.22 -28.03
CA LEU A 6 -11.64 -113.53 -26.80
C LEU A 6 -10.45 -112.93 -26.05
N GLU A 7 -9.33 -113.64 -25.96
CA GLU A 7 -8.09 -113.16 -25.34
C GLU A 7 -7.52 -111.93 -26.07
N HIS A 8 -7.51 -111.95 -27.40
CA HIS A 8 -7.11 -110.79 -28.20
C HIS A 8 -8.04 -109.58 -27.97
N GLN A 9 -9.34 -109.82 -27.83
CA GLN A 9 -10.33 -108.78 -27.56
C GLN A 9 -10.15 -108.16 -26.17
N ILE A 10 -9.89 -108.98 -25.15
CA ILE A 10 -9.56 -108.54 -23.79
C ILE A 10 -8.26 -107.71 -23.79
N GLN A 11 -7.21 -108.18 -24.46
CA GLN A 11 -5.95 -107.44 -24.58
C GLN A 11 -6.12 -106.10 -25.31
N SER A 12 -6.95 -106.05 -26.35
CA SER A 12 -7.26 -104.81 -27.08
C SER A 12 -7.96 -103.79 -26.18
N VAL A 13 -9.00 -104.21 -25.44
CA VAL A 13 -9.73 -103.37 -24.50
C VAL A 13 -8.81 -102.87 -23.38
N GLN A 14 -7.94 -103.73 -22.84
CA GLN A 14 -6.95 -103.34 -21.82
C GLN A 14 -6.00 -102.24 -22.31
N ARG A 15 -5.51 -102.34 -23.55
CA ARG A 15 -4.68 -101.27 -24.16
C ARG A 15 -5.48 -99.98 -24.33
N HIS A 16 -6.73 -100.07 -24.75
CA HIS A 16 -7.62 -98.91 -24.91
C HIS A 16 -7.91 -98.22 -23.57
N ILE A 17 -8.16 -98.99 -22.51
CA ILE A 17 -8.34 -98.46 -21.15
C ILE A 17 -7.05 -97.78 -20.67
N ALA A 18 -5.89 -98.39 -20.91
CA ALA A 18 -4.61 -97.78 -20.54
C ALA A 18 -4.35 -96.46 -21.30
N PHE A 19 -4.71 -96.42 -22.58
CA PHE A 19 -4.63 -95.21 -23.40
C PHE A 19 -5.56 -94.10 -22.86
N LEU A 20 -6.84 -94.41 -22.65
CA LEU A 20 -7.80 -93.44 -22.08
C LEU A 20 -7.37 -92.92 -20.71
N LYS A 21 -6.83 -93.79 -19.85
CA LYS A 21 -6.31 -93.38 -18.53
C LYS A 21 -5.12 -92.43 -18.65
N LYS A 22 -4.25 -92.65 -19.64
CA LYS A 22 -3.11 -91.77 -19.92
C LYS A 22 -3.61 -90.41 -20.41
N GLU A 23 -4.51 -90.37 -21.39
CA GLU A 23 -5.09 -89.12 -21.89
C GLU A 23 -5.85 -88.35 -20.80
N GLN A 24 -6.61 -89.04 -19.94
CA GLN A 24 -7.29 -88.41 -18.81
C GLN A 24 -6.30 -87.79 -17.81
N MET A 25 -5.18 -88.48 -17.52
CA MET A 25 -4.14 -87.96 -16.63
C MET A 25 -3.45 -86.73 -17.23
N GLU A 26 -3.14 -86.76 -18.53
CA GLU A 26 -2.55 -85.63 -19.25
C GLU A 26 -3.49 -84.42 -19.25
N LEU A 27 -4.78 -84.63 -19.51
CA LEU A 27 -5.80 -83.58 -19.44
C LEU A 27 -5.91 -83.00 -18.03
N LEU A 28 -6.00 -83.85 -17.00
CA LEU A 28 -6.09 -83.41 -15.61
C LEU A 28 -4.86 -82.59 -15.19
N HIS A 29 -3.67 -83.04 -15.59
CA HIS A 29 -2.43 -82.31 -15.33
C HIS A 29 -2.41 -80.95 -16.04
N GLY A 30 -2.83 -80.90 -17.31
CA GLY A 30 -2.94 -79.66 -18.07
C GLY A 30 -3.91 -78.67 -17.43
N LEU A 31 -5.09 -79.14 -17.01
CA LEU A 31 -6.06 -78.31 -16.29
C LEU A 31 -5.52 -77.79 -14.95
N HIS A 32 -4.79 -78.62 -14.21
CA HIS A 32 -4.19 -78.20 -12.94
C HIS A 32 -3.17 -77.06 -13.15
N LEU A 33 -2.32 -77.15 -14.17
CA LEU A 33 -1.39 -76.07 -14.52
C LEU A 33 -2.12 -74.80 -14.93
N GLU A 34 -3.22 -74.92 -15.67
CA GLU A 34 -4.02 -73.77 -16.09
C GLU A 34 -4.71 -73.07 -14.91
N ILE A 35 -5.23 -73.85 -13.95
CA ILE A 35 -5.77 -73.32 -12.69
C ILE A 35 -4.69 -72.53 -11.93
N LEU A 36 -3.48 -73.08 -11.81
CA LEU A 36 -2.36 -72.39 -11.13
C LEU A 36 -1.96 -71.09 -11.85
N ARG A 37 -1.94 -71.09 -13.20
CA ARG A 37 -1.67 -69.88 -13.99
C ARG A 37 -2.73 -68.82 -13.78
N LEU A 38 -4.01 -69.20 -13.84
CA LEU A 38 -5.13 -68.29 -13.61
C LEU A 38 -5.11 -67.74 -12.19
N GLN A 39 -4.86 -68.58 -11.18
CA GLN A 39 -4.74 -68.14 -9.78
C GLN A 39 -3.64 -67.09 -9.63
N LYS A 40 -2.45 -67.33 -10.22
CA LYS A 40 -1.37 -66.35 -10.23
C LYS A 40 -1.80 -65.04 -10.91
N HIS A 41 -2.38 -65.13 -12.10
CA HIS A 41 -2.80 -63.94 -12.84
C HIS A 41 -3.88 -63.13 -12.11
N CYS A 42 -4.87 -63.80 -11.49
CA CYS A 42 -5.87 -63.14 -10.66
C CYS A 42 -5.25 -62.45 -9.45
N SER A 43 -4.25 -63.07 -8.80
CA SER A 43 -3.55 -62.43 -7.67
C SER A 43 -2.76 -61.19 -8.10
N GLU A 44 -2.07 -61.23 -9.23
CA GLU A 44 -1.34 -60.08 -9.79
C GLU A 44 -2.30 -58.94 -10.16
N LEU A 45 -3.41 -59.26 -10.85
CA LEU A 45 -4.41 -58.26 -11.22
C LEU A 45 -5.07 -57.63 -9.99
N THR A 46 -5.32 -58.42 -8.94
CA THR A 46 -5.89 -57.91 -7.68
C THR A 46 -4.92 -56.93 -7.03
N HIS A 47 -3.63 -57.28 -6.98
CA HIS A 47 -2.60 -56.38 -6.45
C HIS A 47 -2.46 -55.09 -7.26
N ASP A 48 -2.48 -55.18 -8.60
CA ASP A 48 -2.42 -54.00 -9.48
C ASP A 48 -3.63 -53.07 -9.28
N LEU A 49 -4.82 -53.63 -9.05
CA LEU A 49 -6.02 -52.84 -8.76
C LEU A 49 -5.90 -52.15 -7.40
N GLU A 50 -5.47 -52.86 -6.35
CA GLU A 50 -5.23 -52.27 -5.03
C GLU A 50 -4.24 -51.11 -5.09
N MET A 51 -3.13 -51.28 -5.82
CA MET A 51 -2.12 -50.23 -5.98
C MET A 51 -2.68 -49.00 -6.73
N LYS A 52 -3.46 -49.22 -7.79
CA LYS A 52 -4.12 -48.12 -8.51
C LYS A 52 -5.16 -47.40 -7.65
N GLU A 53 -5.92 -48.14 -6.84
CA GLU A 53 -6.87 -47.53 -5.91
C GLU A 53 -6.16 -46.69 -4.85
N LEU A 54 -5.04 -47.16 -4.30
CA LEU A 54 -4.25 -46.39 -3.34
C LEU A 54 -3.70 -45.11 -4.00
N GLN A 55 -3.21 -45.20 -5.23
CA GLN A 55 -2.75 -44.03 -5.99
C GLN A 55 -3.89 -43.04 -6.26
N ALA A 56 -5.08 -43.52 -6.66
CA ALA A 56 -6.25 -42.68 -6.87
C ALA A 56 -6.66 -41.96 -5.58
N ARG A 57 -6.71 -42.68 -4.44
CA ARG A 57 -7.01 -42.09 -3.13
C ARG A 57 -5.98 -41.03 -2.72
N GLN A 58 -4.69 -41.27 -3.01
CA GLN A 58 -3.62 -40.29 -2.76
C GLN A 58 -3.79 -39.05 -3.65
N GLN A 59 -4.08 -39.25 -4.92
CA GLN A 59 -4.31 -38.16 -5.86
C GLN A 59 -5.51 -37.31 -5.45
N ASP A 60 -6.64 -37.95 -5.10
CA ASP A 60 -7.84 -37.25 -4.60
C ASP A 60 -7.56 -36.43 -3.35
N ALA A 61 -6.70 -36.92 -2.45
CA ALA A 61 -6.31 -36.18 -1.24
C ALA A 61 -5.49 -34.94 -1.60
N LEU A 62 -4.53 -35.07 -2.51
CA LEU A 62 -3.72 -33.94 -2.98
C LEU A 62 -4.56 -32.90 -3.70
N ASP A 63 -5.48 -33.34 -4.56
CA ASP A 63 -6.37 -32.44 -5.30
C ASP A 63 -7.26 -31.64 -4.34
N ARG A 64 -7.80 -32.29 -3.30
CA ARG A 64 -8.57 -31.60 -2.24
C ARG A 64 -7.73 -30.58 -1.48
N GLU A 65 -6.51 -30.91 -1.08
CA GLU A 65 -5.63 -29.96 -0.42
C GLU A 65 -5.29 -28.75 -1.30
N LEU A 66 -5.09 -28.97 -2.60
CA LEU A 66 -4.84 -27.90 -3.56
C LEU A 66 -6.09 -27.02 -3.73
N GLU A 67 -7.28 -27.61 -3.84
CA GLU A 67 -8.54 -26.87 -3.87
C GLU A 67 -8.74 -26.02 -2.62
N GLU A 68 -8.47 -26.56 -1.43
CA GLU A 68 -8.57 -25.82 -0.17
C GLU A 68 -7.60 -24.64 -0.13
N LYS A 69 -6.36 -24.84 -0.59
CA LYS A 69 -5.36 -23.76 -0.70
C LYS A 69 -5.80 -22.71 -1.71
N CYS A 70 -6.35 -23.11 -2.86
CA CYS A 70 -6.91 -22.19 -3.85
C CYS A 70 -8.05 -21.37 -3.25
N ARG A 71 -9.03 -22.01 -2.59
CA ARG A 71 -10.16 -21.33 -1.94
C ARG A 71 -9.70 -20.36 -0.85
N ALA A 72 -8.70 -20.73 -0.05
CA ALA A 72 -8.14 -19.85 0.98
C ALA A 72 -7.48 -18.61 0.36
N MET A 73 -6.69 -18.80 -0.71
CA MET A 73 -6.05 -17.69 -1.43
C MET A 73 -7.08 -16.77 -2.11
N GLU A 74 -8.14 -17.34 -2.70
CA GLU A 74 -9.25 -16.57 -3.29
C GLU A 74 -9.99 -15.75 -2.23
N ALA A 75 -10.26 -16.31 -1.05
CA ALA A 75 -10.89 -15.58 0.04
C ALA A 75 -10.03 -14.40 0.52
N GLN A 76 -8.71 -14.61 0.66
CA GLN A 76 -7.78 -13.54 1.00
C GLN A 76 -7.74 -12.45 -0.07
N LEU A 77 -7.75 -12.83 -1.36
CA LEU A 77 -7.79 -11.87 -2.46
C LEU A 77 -9.07 -11.02 -2.40
N GLN A 78 -10.23 -11.64 -2.18
CA GLN A 78 -11.51 -10.93 -2.06
C GLN A 78 -11.55 -9.97 -0.88
N GLU A 79 -10.96 -10.33 0.27
CA GLU A 79 -10.83 -9.43 1.42
C GLU A 79 -9.97 -8.21 1.05
N LYS A 80 -8.81 -8.44 0.43
CA LYS A 80 -7.94 -7.35 -0.03
C LYS A 80 -8.58 -6.46 -1.09
N GLU A 81 -9.39 -7.01 -1.96
CA GLU A 81 -10.17 -6.24 -2.94
C GLU A 81 -11.21 -5.34 -2.26
N LYS A 82 -11.90 -5.84 -1.22
CA LYS A 82 -12.83 -5.04 -0.41
C LYS A 82 -12.11 -3.89 0.29
N ASP A 83 -11.01 -4.18 1.00
CA ASP A 83 -10.17 -3.17 1.66
C ASP A 83 -9.72 -2.10 0.65
N ASN A 84 -9.28 -2.53 -0.53
CA ASN A 84 -8.81 -1.62 -1.58
C ASN A 84 -9.93 -0.73 -2.12
N LEU A 85 -11.14 -1.27 -2.27
CA LEU A 85 -12.31 -0.49 -2.67
C LEU A 85 -12.67 0.58 -1.63
N GLU A 86 -12.57 0.27 -0.34
CA GLU A 86 -12.79 1.22 0.75
C GLU A 86 -11.75 2.34 0.73
N LEU A 87 -10.47 1.98 0.65
CA LEU A 87 -9.38 2.97 0.53
C LEU A 87 -9.55 3.89 -0.69
N ARG A 88 -10.00 3.35 -1.83
CA ARG A 88 -10.30 4.15 -3.02
C ARG A 88 -11.46 5.12 -2.79
N LYS A 89 -12.51 4.72 -2.06
CA LYS A 89 -13.62 5.61 -1.70
C LYS A 89 -13.15 6.74 -0.78
N GLU A 90 -12.35 6.43 0.24
CA GLU A 90 -11.77 7.42 1.13
C GLU A 90 -10.86 8.40 0.39
N LEU A 91 -10.02 7.90 -0.51
CA LEU A 91 -9.13 8.73 -1.32
C LEU A 91 -9.94 9.72 -2.15
N ARG A 92 -10.98 9.25 -2.85
CA ARG A 92 -11.88 10.13 -3.62
C ARG A 92 -12.53 11.17 -2.74
N HIS A 93 -13.01 10.79 -1.55
CA HIS A 93 -13.60 11.74 -0.62
C HIS A 93 -12.58 12.82 -0.18
N LYS A 94 -11.36 12.41 0.17
CA LYS A 94 -10.26 13.34 0.54
C LYS A 94 -9.90 14.26 -0.64
N GLU A 95 -9.84 13.74 -1.86
CA GLU A 95 -9.60 14.54 -3.08
C GLU A 95 -10.69 15.60 -3.28
N THR A 96 -11.96 15.25 -3.10
CA THR A 96 -13.06 16.22 -3.17
C THR A 96 -12.96 17.30 -2.11
N LEU A 97 -12.60 16.95 -0.88
CA LEU A 97 -12.39 17.92 0.20
C LEU A 97 -11.22 18.85 -0.10
N VAL A 98 -10.09 18.32 -0.57
CA VAL A 98 -8.93 19.11 -0.97
C VAL A 98 -9.29 20.06 -2.11
N ALA A 99 -10.05 19.61 -3.11
CA ALA A 99 -10.52 20.46 -4.19
C ALA A 99 -11.41 21.61 -3.67
N ALA A 100 -12.36 21.31 -2.78
CA ALA A 100 -13.23 22.30 -2.16
C ALA A 100 -12.44 23.34 -1.35
N LEU A 101 -11.49 22.90 -0.53
CA LEU A 101 -10.62 23.78 0.25
C LEU A 101 -9.75 24.67 -0.64
N ARG A 102 -9.16 24.11 -1.70
CA ARG A 102 -8.41 24.89 -2.70
C ARG A 102 -9.28 25.93 -3.40
N CYS A 103 -10.52 25.59 -3.75
CA CYS A 103 -11.48 26.54 -4.31
C CYS A 103 -11.83 27.66 -3.31
N SER A 104 -12.09 27.31 -2.06
CA SER A 104 -12.38 28.27 -0.99
C SER A 104 -11.22 29.24 -0.76
N LEU A 105 -9.98 28.73 -0.68
CA LEU A 105 -8.79 29.56 -0.51
C LEU A 105 -8.60 30.53 -1.68
N ARG A 106 -8.74 30.06 -2.92
CA ARG A 106 -8.70 30.94 -4.11
C ARG A 106 -9.80 32.00 -4.09
N SER A 107 -11.00 31.67 -3.60
CA SER A 107 -12.09 32.64 -3.48
C SER A 107 -11.76 33.72 -2.45
N LYS A 108 -11.25 33.34 -1.28
CA LYS A 108 -10.84 34.27 -0.23
C LYS A 108 -9.70 35.17 -0.70
N GLU A 109 -8.70 34.60 -1.38
CA GLU A 109 -7.58 35.36 -1.96
C GLU A 109 -8.07 36.44 -2.93
N ARG A 110 -8.96 36.09 -3.87
CA ARG A 110 -9.56 37.08 -4.79
C ARG A 110 -10.29 38.19 -4.04
N HIS A 111 -11.07 37.80 -3.03
CA HIS A 111 -11.82 38.75 -2.21
C HIS A 111 -10.90 39.75 -1.50
N PHE A 112 -9.84 39.26 -0.83
CA PHE A 112 -8.86 40.13 -0.17
C PHE A 112 -8.12 41.06 -1.14
N LEU A 113 -7.80 40.59 -2.34
CA LEU A 113 -7.18 41.44 -3.36
C LEU A 113 -8.13 42.54 -3.86
N GLU A 114 -9.42 42.23 -4.04
CA GLU A 114 -10.43 43.23 -4.40
C GLU A 114 -10.61 44.27 -3.29
N GLU A 115 -10.67 43.85 -2.03
CA GLU A 115 -10.73 44.76 -0.89
C GLU A 115 -9.49 45.65 -0.79
N LEU A 116 -8.30 45.08 -0.97
CA LEU A 116 -7.05 45.81 -0.95
C LEU A 116 -7.03 46.88 -2.06
N LYS A 117 -7.45 46.53 -3.28
CA LYS A 117 -7.58 47.48 -4.40
C LYS A 117 -8.56 48.61 -4.08
N ARG A 118 -9.74 48.29 -3.52
CA ARG A 118 -10.74 49.30 -3.13
C ARG A 118 -10.20 50.26 -2.07
N ARG A 119 -9.52 49.74 -1.04
CA ARG A 119 -8.93 50.56 0.03
C ARG A 119 -7.78 51.42 -0.50
N SER A 120 -6.91 50.86 -1.33
CA SER A 120 -5.83 51.60 -1.98
C SER A 120 -6.37 52.76 -2.81
N HIS A 121 -7.41 52.53 -3.61
CA HIS A 121 -8.05 53.60 -4.38
C HIS A 121 -8.64 54.69 -3.48
N ARG A 122 -9.28 54.32 -2.37
CA ARG A 122 -9.80 55.26 -1.38
C ARG A 122 -8.70 56.12 -0.74
N VAL A 123 -7.55 55.51 -0.39
CA VAL A 123 -6.39 56.24 0.11
C VAL A 123 -5.90 57.24 -0.93
N THR A 124 -5.77 56.85 -2.20
CA THR A 124 -5.37 57.77 -3.27
C THR A 124 -6.33 58.95 -3.42
N ILE A 125 -7.65 58.75 -3.32
CA ILE A 125 -8.63 59.85 -3.36
C ILE A 125 -8.39 60.81 -2.19
N LEU A 126 -8.33 60.29 -0.96
CA LEU A 126 -8.12 61.11 0.23
C LEU A 126 -6.77 61.85 0.22
N ASP A 127 -5.71 61.23 -0.29
CA ASP A 127 -4.40 61.88 -0.46
C ASP A 127 -4.49 63.06 -1.42
N THR A 128 -5.21 62.92 -2.53
CA THR A 128 -5.41 64.05 -3.46
C THR A 128 -6.26 65.16 -2.87
N GLU A 129 -7.25 64.85 -2.03
CA GLU A 129 -8.06 65.83 -1.31
C GLU A 129 -7.22 66.57 -0.26
N LEU A 130 -6.42 65.84 0.52
CA LEU A 130 -5.51 66.40 1.50
C LEU A 130 -4.45 67.30 0.85
N GLN A 131 -3.90 66.88 -0.29
CA GLN A 131 -2.95 67.67 -1.08
C GLN A 131 -3.57 69.00 -1.54
N LYS A 132 -4.80 68.96 -2.07
CA LYS A 132 -5.54 70.19 -2.45
C LYS A 132 -5.76 71.12 -1.25
N GLN A 133 -6.11 70.58 -0.09
CA GLN A 133 -6.25 71.37 1.13
C GLN A 133 -4.91 71.97 1.58
N THR A 134 -3.82 71.21 1.47
CA THR A 134 -2.47 71.66 1.83
C THR A 134 -2.01 72.80 0.92
N GLU A 135 -2.23 72.69 -0.39
CA GLU A 135 -1.93 73.75 -1.37
C GLU A 135 -2.75 75.02 -1.10
N ALA A 136 -4.04 74.88 -0.81
CA ALA A 136 -4.89 76.00 -0.44
C ALA A 136 -4.42 76.68 0.87
N ALA A 137 -4.04 75.90 1.88
CA ALA A 137 -3.51 76.42 3.13
C ALA A 137 -2.17 77.16 2.92
N ALA A 138 -1.28 76.63 2.07
CA ALA A 138 -0.01 77.27 1.72
C ALA A 138 -0.24 78.59 0.96
N TYR A 139 -1.20 78.62 0.04
CA TYR A 139 -1.59 79.83 -0.69
C TYR A 139 -2.12 80.91 0.26
N LEU A 140 -3.06 80.57 1.16
CA LEU A 140 -3.59 81.51 2.15
C LEU A 140 -2.49 82.00 3.11
N SER A 141 -1.58 81.12 3.53
CA SER A 141 -0.44 81.50 4.38
C SER A 141 0.47 82.50 3.67
N LEU A 142 0.77 82.28 2.38
CA LEU A 142 1.55 83.23 1.57
C LEU A 142 0.82 84.56 1.43
N GLN A 143 -0.49 84.55 1.18
CA GLN A 143 -1.30 85.78 1.13
C GLN A 143 -1.25 86.53 2.47
N LEU A 144 -1.41 85.84 3.60
CA LEU A 144 -1.31 86.44 4.93
C LEU A 144 0.06 87.07 5.15
N HIS A 145 1.15 86.37 4.84
CA HIS A 145 2.49 86.94 4.93
C HIS A 145 2.68 88.15 4.02
N ALA A 146 2.19 88.12 2.78
CA ALA A 146 2.25 89.26 1.86
C ALA A 146 1.46 90.47 2.37
N THR A 147 0.29 90.25 2.99
CA THR A 147 -0.50 91.33 3.62
C THR A 147 0.16 91.87 4.89
N ALA A 148 0.73 91.01 5.73
CA ALA A 148 1.46 91.39 6.93
C ALA A 148 2.70 92.24 6.60
N GLN A 149 3.40 91.94 5.51
CA GLN A 149 4.53 92.75 5.01
C GLN A 149 4.12 94.13 4.46
N ARG A 150 2.85 94.30 4.07
CA ARG A 150 2.29 95.58 3.60
C ARG A 150 1.73 96.45 4.73
N LEU A 151 1.58 95.89 5.92
CA LEU A 151 1.30 96.62 7.16
C LEU A 151 2.66 97.02 7.77
N PRO A 152 2.91 98.31 8.10
CA PRO A 152 4.17 98.68 8.74
C PRO A 152 4.29 98.01 10.11
N GLU A 153 5.35 97.24 10.30
CA GLU A 153 5.71 96.66 11.60
C GLU A 153 5.90 97.78 12.63
N PRO A 154 5.23 97.77 13.79
CA PRO A 154 5.61 98.64 14.89
C PRO A 154 6.97 98.17 15.39
N ARG A 155 8.01 98.95 15.07
CA ARG A 155 9.37 98.77 15.57
C ARG A 155 9.37 98.86 17.10
N GLY A 156 9.48 97.72 17.78
CA GLY A 156 9.94 97.64 19.17
C GLY A 156 9.19 96.63 20.03
N GLY A 157 9.83 95.50 20.35
CA GLY A 157 9.35 94.63 21.42
C GLY A 157 9.99 93.26 21.47
N ALA A 158 11.19 93.19 22.05
CA ALA A 158 11.76 92.04 22.76
C ALA A 158 11.64 90.63 22.16
N ARG A 159 12.80 90.13 21.73
CA ARG A 159 13.17 88.71 21.81
C ARG A 159 12.91 88.18 23.23
N VAL A 160 11.78 87.53 23.44
CA VAL A 160 11.50 86.70 24.61
C VAL A 160 11.86 85.26 24.24
N PRO A 161 12.79 84.59 24.95
CA PRO A 161 13.03 83.16 24.76
C PRO A 161 11.76 82.37 25.11
N PRO A 162 11.49 81.22 24.45
CA PRO A 162 10.29 80.44 24.74
C PRO A 162 10.33 79.91 26.18
N GLU A 163 9.37 80.33 27.00
CA GLU A 163 9.00 79.63 28.22
C GLU A 163 8.54 78.22 27.85
N GLN A 164 9.30 77.23 28.34
CA GLN A 164 8.94 75.83 28.31
C GLN A 164 7.73 75.60 29.23
N PRO A 165 6.63 74.98 28.75
CA PRO A 165 5.67 74.39 29.67
C PRO A 165 6.31 73.15 30.31
N ARG A 166 6.65 73.28 31.60
CA ARG A 166 6.82 72.12 32.48
C ARG A 166 5.43 71.65 32.94
N SER A 167 4.99 70.53 32.38
CA SER A 167 4.12 69.50 32.98
C SER A 167 3.54 68.68 31.82
N GLY A 168 3.50 67.37 31.81
CA GLY A 168 3.87 66.36 32.78
C GLY A 168 3.79 65.00 32.07
N GLY A 169 4.15 63.93 32.76
CA GLY A 169 3.93 62.57 32.26
C GLY A 169 5.14 61.94 31.61
N ARG A 170 6.17 61.69 32.41
CA ARG A 170 7.11 60.58 32.18
C ARG A 170 6.25 59.29 32.21
N PRO A 171 6.16 58.47 31.15
CA PRO A 171 5.59 57.14 31.31
C PRO A 171 6.56 56.32 32.15
N PRO A 172 6.12 55.71 33.26
CA PRO A 172 7.00 54.86 34.05
C PRO A 172 7.35 53.63 33.22
N ARG A 173 8.66 53.34 33.10
CA ARG A 173 9.16 52.00 32.76
C ARG A 173 8.62 51.04 33.82
N ARG A 174 7.50 50.38 33.54
CA ARG A 174 6.97 49.33 34.41
C ARG A 174 7.77 48.06 34.10
N ALA A 175 8.45 47.60 35.14
CA ALA A 175 9.31 46.45 35.18
C ALA A 175 8.69 45.21 34.52
N HIS A 176 9.53 44.47 33.80
CA HIS A 176 9.34 43.04 33.60
C HIS A 176 9.12 42.39 34.96
N ARG A 177 7.89 41.95 35.24
CA ARG A 177 7.63 40.99 36.30
C ARG A 177 7.34 39.65 35.64
N ALA A 178 8.18 38.69 35.99
CA ALA A 178 8.15 37.31 35.59
C ALA A 178 6.78 36.65 35.84
N HIS A 179 6.52 35.62 35.04
CA HIS A 179 5.43 34.65 35.11
C HIS A 179 5.11 34.14 36.52
N PRO A 180 3.91 33.57 36.67
CA PRO A 180 3.90 32.16 37.06
C PRO A 180 3.09 31.29 36.10
N ARG A 181 3.57 30.04 36.02
CA ARG A 181 3.00 28.92 35.28
C ARG A 181 1.61 28.53 35.83
N ARG A 182 0.81 28.02 34.89
CA ARG A 182 -0.46 27.26 34.96
C ARG A 182 -0.55 26.23 36.11
N PRO A 183 -1.78 25.87 36.54
CA PRO A 183 -2.23 24.49 36.26
C PRO A 183 -3.72 24.37 35.84
N PRO A 184 -4.17 23.19 35.38
CA PRO A 184 -5.38 22.98 34.59
C PRO A 184 -6.58 22.50 35.43
N ALA A 185 -7.80 22.66 34.91
CA ALA A 185 -8.76 21.57 34.62
C ALA A 185 -10.23 22.01 34.67
N LEU A 186 -11.02 21.36 33.80
CA LEU A 186 -12.43 20.96 33.95
C LEU A 186 -13.53 22.04 34.00
N GLY A 187 -14.47 21.93 33.05
CA GLY A 187 -15.86 22.37 33.24
C GLY A 187 -16.44 23.14 32.06
N ALA A 188 -17.18 22.44 31.20
CA ALA A 188 -18.05 23.05 30.20
C ALA A 188 -19.25 23.75 30.86
N ARG A 189 -19.73 24.87 30.28
CA ARG A 189 -21.17 25.15 30.10
C ARG A 189 -21.41 26.22 29.01
N PRO A 190 -22.60 26.19 28.36
CA PRO A 190 -22.86 26.86 27.08
C PRO A 190 -23.59 28.20 27.23
N GLY A 191 -23.40 29.06 26.23
CA GLY A 191 -24.30 30.18 25.94
C GLY A 191 -23.78 31.54 26.36
N ASP A 192 -23.05 32.20 25.45
CA ASP A 192 -23.24 33.61 25.11
C ASP A 192 -22.53 33.92 23.78
N PRO A 193 -23.06 34.82 22.93
CA PRO A 193 -22.56 35.03 21.58
C PRO A 193 -21.21 35.73 21.64
N ALA A 194 -20.20 35.05 21.09
CA ALA A 194 -18.84 35.56 20.99
C ALA A 194 -18.84 36.90 20.25
N ARG A 195 -18.43 37.93 20.97
CA ARG A 195 -17.93 39.20 20.43
C ARG A 195 -16.91 38.85 19.36
N GLU A 196 -17.18 39.30 18.13
CA GLU A 196 -16.43 39.04 16.91
C GLU A 196 -15.01 39.59 17.07
N GLU A 197 -14.16 38.76 17.66
CA GLU A 197 -12.75 39.00 17.90
C GLU A 197 -12.08 38.79 16.54
N HIS A 198 -11.67 39.90 15.94
CA HIS A 198 -10.98 39.93 14.65
C HIS A 198 -9.94 38.80 14.59
N ASP A 199 -10.16 37.90 13.65
CA ASP A 199 -9.27 36.80 13.27
C ASP A 199 -7.97 37.42 12.72
N ALA A 200 -7.11 37.87 13.63
CA ALA A 200 -5.76 38.26 13.30
C ALA A 200 -5.09 37.01 12.74
N MET A 201 -4.86 37.04 11.42
CA MET A 201 -4.18 35.97 10.70
C MET A 201 -2.97 35.51 11.52
N PRO A 202 -2.90 34.24 11.91
CA PRO A 202 -1.79 33.75 12.71
C PRO A 202 -0.49 34.02 11.95
N ASP A 203 0.53 34.50 12.66
CA ASP A 203 1.83 34.83 12.08
C ASP A 203 2.34 33.63 11.25
N PRO A 204 2.51 33.78 9.91
CA PRO A 204 2.96 32.68 9.06
C PRO A 204 4.37 32.16 9.45
N ALA A 205 5.12 32.92 10.24
CA ALA A 205 6.39 32.48 10.80
C ALA A 205 6.26 31.31 11.80
N LEU A 206 5.07 31.05 12.36
CA LEU A 206 4.85 29.94 13.29
C LEU A 206 5.04 28.56 12.63
N PHE A 207 4.90 28.46 11.30
CA PHE A 207 5.18 27.24 10.54
C PHE A 207 6.68 27.03 10.25
N LEU A 208 7.49 28.09 10.38
CA LEU A 208 8.93 28.06 10.08
C LEU A 208 9.77 27.60 11.28
N TYR A 209 9.21 27.59 12.49
CA TYR A 209 9.87 27.12 13.72
C TYR A 209 9.37 25.77 14.23
N ALA A 210 8.73 24.96 13.37
CA ALA A 210 8.50 23.56 13.69
C ALA A 210 9.84 22.89 14.01
N ALA A 211 9.89 22.28 15.20
CA ALA A 211 11.07 21.67 15.79
C ALA A 211 11.90 20.87 14.77
N ARG A 212 13.21 21.16 14.76
CA ARG A 212 14.23 20.39 14.04
C ARG A 212 14.02 18.89 14.35
N PRO A 213 13.79 18.02 13.35
CA PRO A 213 13.68 16.60 13.61
C PRO A 213 14.98 16.09 14.24
N GLN A 214 14.87 15.45 15.41
CA GLN A 214 15.99 14.77 16.02
C GLN A 214 16.47 13.69 15.04
N ARG A 215 17.79 13.70 14.77
CA ARG A 215 18.46 12.72 13.93
C ARG A 215 18.26 11.33 14.57
N PRO A 216 17.79 10.30 13.85
CA PRO A 216 17.66 8.97 14.42
C PRO A 216 19.04 8.45 14.83
N THR A 217 19.17 8.03 16.09
CA THR A 217 20.32 7.30 16.61
C THR A 217 20.43 5.94 15.92
N PRO A 218 21.64 5.45 15.58
CA PRO A 218 21.81 4.12 15.02
C PRO A 218 21.41 3.03 16.02
N PRO A 219 20.81 1.91 15.59
CA PRO A 219 20.53 0.79 16.47
C PRO A 219 21.82 0.03 16.84
N GLU A 220 21.99 -0.22 18.13
CA GLU A 220 22.95 -1.17 18.71
C GLU A 220 22.72 -2.61 18.17
N PRO A 221 23.76 -3.45 18.10
CA PRO A 221 23.69 -4.77 17.46
C PRO A 221 22.83 -5.74 18.27
N HIS A 222 21.75 -6.23 17.66
CA HIS A 222 20.93 -7.30 18.21
C HIS A 222 21.70 -8.63 18.25
N ALA A 223 21.59 -9.30 19.40
CA ALA A 223 22.03 -10.66 19.63
C ALA A 223 21.38 -11.64 18.63
N GLU A 224 22.19 -12.56 18.11
CA GLU A 224 21.79 -13.63 17.19
C GLU A 224 20.81 -14.62 17.84
N PRO A 225 19.78 -15.11 17.12
CA PRO A 225 18.99 -16.26 17.56
C PRO A 225 19.74 -17.58 17.31
N PRO A 226 19.53 -18.63 18.13
CA PRO A 226 20.30 -19.86 18.04
C PRO A 226 19.97 -20.63 16.74
N ARG A 227 21.03 -20.92 15.97
CA ARG A 227 20.98 -21.75 14.77
C ARG A 227 20.48 -23.17 15.11
N ALA A 228 19.34 -23.54 14.55
CA ALA A 228 18.89 -24.93 14.51
C ALA A 228 19.92 -25.77 13.74
N ARG A 229 20.46 -26.80 14.39
CA ARG A 229 21.37 -27.78 13.81
C ARG A 229 20.65 -28.57 12.71
N ARG A 230 21.12 -28.46 11.47
CA ARG A 230 20.86 -29.47 10.42
C ARG A 230 21.90 -30.59 10.54
N PRO A 231 21.53 -31.88 10.42
CA PRO A 231 22.49 -32.96 10.26
C PRO A 231 23.20 -32.82 8.92
N GLN A 232 24.53 -32.93 8.94
CA GLN A 232 25.37 -32.99 7.74
C GLN A 232 25.51 -34.45 7.33
N ASP A 233 24.98 -34.79 6.15
CA ASP A 233 25.33 -36.03 5.46
C ASP A 233 26.76 -35.91 4.92
N ALA A 234 27.58 -36.87 5.33
CA ALA A 234 28.93 -37.08 4.85
C ALA A 234 28.89 -37.78 3.49
N ALA A 235 29.40 -37.12 2.44
CA ALA A 235 30.01 -37.81 1.30
C ALA A 235 30.92 -36.85 0.53
N ALA A 236 32.20 -36.92 0.84
CA ALA A 236 33.27 -36.31 0.07
C ALA A 236 33.58 -37.14 -1.18
N ARG A 237 33.98 -36.42 -2.24
CA ARG A 237 34.88 -36.84 -3.34
C ARG A 237 34.35 -37.91 -4.33
N ALA A 238 34.16 -37.47 -5.57
CA ALA A 238 35.17 -37.64 -6.63
C ALA A 238 34.74 -36.95 -7.94
N ARG A 239 35.69 -36.24 -8.57
CA ARG A 239 35.73 -35.91 -10.01
C ARG A 239 36.95 -36.67 -10.58
N PRO A 240 37.24 -36.69 -11.89
CA PRO A 240 36.41 -36.45 -13.10
C PRO A 240 36.67 -37.52 -14.20
N ALA A 241 35.90 -37.54 -15.30
CA ALA A 241 36.44 -37.83 -16.65
C ALA A 241 35.40 -37.67 -17.78
N LYS A 242 35.82 -36.92 -18.81
CA LYS A 242 35.65 -37.09 -20.27
C LYS A 242 34.30 -37.53 -20.87
N GLY A 243 33.85 -36.73 -21.83
CA GLY A 243 32.90 -37.13 -22.87
C GLY A 243 32.50 -35.97 -23.77
N GLU A 244 33.30 -35.68 -24.80
CA GLU A 244 32.84 -34.92 -25.97
C GLU A 244 31.82 -35.74 -26.77
N HIS A 245 30.93 -35.03 -27.49
CA HIS A 245 30.07 -35.39 -28.65
C HIS A 245 28.70 -34.72 -28.46
N GLY A 246 28.07 -33.98 -29.36
CA GLY A 246 28.32 -33.57 -30.74
C GLY A 246 27.12 -32.70 -31.19
N LYS A 247 27.38 -31.79 -32.15
CA LYS A 247 26.51 -31.24 -33.22
C LYS A 247 25.04 -31.73 -33.22
N ARG A 248 23.97 -30.93 -33.34
CA ARG A 248 23.65 -29.82 -34.27
C ARG A 248 22.21 -29.30 -33.95
N PRO A 249 21.85 -28.05 -34.25
CA PRO A 249 20.47 -27.60 -34.32
C PRO A 249 19.85 -27.94 -35.69
N GLY A 250 18.63 -28.50 -35.70
CA GLY A 250 17.88 -28.80 -36.92
C GLY A 250 17.08 -27.60 -37.45
N PRO A 251 17.03 -27.34 -38.77
CA PRO A 251 16.24 -26.26 -39.37
C PRO A 251 14.93 -26.73 -40.06
N GLY A 252 13.80 -26.04 -39.76
CA GLY A 252 12.58 -25.84 -40.59
C GLY A 252 11.77 -27.07 -41.05
N PRO A 253 10.71 -26.92 -41.89
CA PRO A 253 9.98 -25.69 -42.31
C PRO A 253 8.42 -25.87 -42.48
N ARG A 254 7.70 -24.76 -42.82
CA ARG A 254 6.37 -24.65 -43.52
C ARG A 254 5.15 -25.31 -42.83
N GLY A 255 3.94 -24.75 -42.75
CA GLY A 255 3.25 -23.66 -43.42
C GLY A 255 1.81 -24.13 -43.70
N ALA A 256 0.78 -23.41 -43.27
CA ALA A 256 -0.56 -23.49 -43.86
C ALA A 256 -1.41 -22.31 -43.37
N ARG A 257 -1.78 -21.46 -44.33
CA ARG A 257 -2.95 -20.58 -44.23
C ARG A 257 -4.19 -21.44 -44.42
N ALA A 258 -5.25 -21.18 -43.67
CA ALA A 258 -6.61 -21.32 -44.15
C ALA A 258 -7.44 -20.20 -43.52
N ARG A 259 -7.99 -19.36 -44.39
CA ARG A 259 -9.08 -18.44 -44.08
C ARG A 259 -10.37 -19.24 -44.15
N GLU A 260 -11.28 -19.01 -43.21
CA GLU A 260 -12.71 -18.89 -43.47
C GLU A 260 -13.19 -17.62 -42.77
#